data_AF-A0A7V3WD80-F1
#
_entry.id   AF-A0A7V3WD80-F1
#
_cell.length_a   1.000
_cell.length_b   1.000
_cell.length_c   1.000
_cell.angle_alpha   90.00
_cell.angle_beta   90.00
_cell.angle_gamma   90.00
#
_symmetry.space_group_name_H-M   'P 1'
#
loop_
_entity.id
_entity.type
_entity.pdbx_description
1 polymer ?
#
loop_
_entity_poly.entity_id
_entity_poly.type
_entity_poly.pdbx_seq_one_letter_code
_entity_poly.pdbx_strand_id
1 'polypeptide(L)'
;MSVVKSLAAKLKGMSLGDALLRRNPLFYPDALRVLNHLDGATLEERRRFTKAHLKTVLQAASRTRYGRQVGAGEDIAAWPFLEKSLVR
;
A
#
# COMPACT_ATOMS: atom_id res chain seq x y z
N MET A 1 -7.69 20.62 -14.62
CA MET A 1 -6.98 19.38 -14.23
C MET A 1 -5.59 19.75 -13.76
N SER A 2 -5.18 19.33 -12.56
CA SER A 2 -3.86 19.69 -11.98
C SER A 2 -2.73 19.22 -12.88
N VAL A 3 -1.74 20.08 -13.13
CA VAL A 3 -0.52 19.82 -13.91
C VAL A 3 0.16 18.52 -13.45
N VAL A 4 0.11 18.25 -12.14
CA VAL A 4 0.63 17.02 -11.51
C VAL A 4 -0.08 15.76 -12.01
N LYS A 5 -1.41 15.79 -12.20
CA LYS A 5 -2.16 14.64 -12.72
C LYS A 5 -1.82 14.35 -14.18
N SER A 6 -1.59 15.39 -14.98
CA SER A 6 -1.17 15.23 -16.39
C SER A 6 0.24 14.67 -16.50
N LEU A 7 1.17 15.12 -15.64
CA LEU A 7 2.53 14.59 -15.57
C LEU A 7 2.55 13.14 -15.10
N ALA A 8 1.76 12.80 -14.06
CA ALA A 8 1.66 11.44 -13.55
C ALA A 8 1.08 10.47 -14.58
N ALA A 9 0.08 10.90 -15.36
CA ALA A 9 -0.47 10.10 -16.46
C ALA A 9 0.55 9.88 -17.58
N LYS A 10 1.32 10.93 -17.93
CA LYS A 10 2.37 10.87 -18.96
C LYS A 10 3.55 9.98 -18.52
N LEU A 11 3.94 10.05 -17.25
CA LEU A 11 4.97 9.20 -16.64
C LEU A 11 4.53 7.74 -16.52
N LYS A 12 3.26 7.46 -16.19
CA LYS A 12 2.70 6.10 -16.17
C LYS A 12 2.70 5.44 -17.56
N GLY A 13 2.62 6.22 -18.63
CA GLY A 13 2.67 5.74 -20.01
C GLY A 13 4.07 5.50 -20.56
N MET A 14 5.12 5.97 -19.88
CA MET A 14 6.51 5.70 -20.27
C MET A 14 6.97 4.43 -19.56
N SER A 15 7.64 3.52 -20.28
CA SER A 15 8.20 2.27 -19.75
C SER A 15 9.04 2.45 -18.47
N LEU A 16 9.64 3.64 -18.30
CA LEU A 16 10.35 4.04 -17.08
C LEU A 16 9.44 4.15 -15.85
N GLY A 17 8.20 4.62 -15.99
CA GLY A 17 7.23 4.67 -14.89
C GLY A 17 6.81 3.28 -14.44
N ASP A 18 6.67 2.35 -15.37
CA ASP A 18 6.38 0.95 -15.04
C ASP A 18 7.59 0.27 -14.37
N ALA A 19 8.80 0.52 -14.88
CA ALA A 19 10.03 0.00 -14.30
C ALA A 19 10.37 0.60 -12.92
N LEU A 20 10.20 1.92 -12.73
CA LEU A 20 10.61 2.61 -11.50
C LEU A 20 9.51 2.68 -10.43
N LEU A 21 8.23 2.64 -10.80
CA LEU A 21 7.12 2.66 -9.83
C LEU A 21 6.56 1.27 -9.53
N ARG A 22 6.42 0.38 -10.52
CA ARG A 22 5.90 -0.98 -10.27
C ARG A 22 7.00 -2.00 -9.96
N ARG A 23 8.18 -1.86 -10.55
CA ARG A 23 9.31 -2.78 -10.38
C ARG A 23 10.55 -2.06 -9.83
N ASN A 24 10.31 -1.15 -8.87
CA ASN A 24 11.36 -0.30 -8.34
C ASN A 24 12.53 -1.18 -7.85
N PRO A 25 13.71 -1.10 -8.49
CA PRO A 25 14.83 -1.98 -8.19
C PRO A 25 15.37 -1.81 -6.77
N LEU A 26 15.05 -0.70 -6.09
CA LEU A 26 15.47 -0.46 -4.71
C LEU A 26 14.62 -1.21 -3.68
N PHE A 27 13.33 -1.43 -3.96
CA PHE A 27 12.41 -2.10 -3.03
C PHE A 27 12.14 -3.57 -3.38
N TYR A 28 12.46 -3.96 -4.61
CA TYR A 28 12.20 -5.30 -5.11
C TYR A 28 12.96 -6.40 -4.35
N PRO A 29 14.25 -6.24 -3.98
CA PRO A 29 14.96 -7.25 -3.19
C PRO A 29 14.29 -7.51 -1.83
N ASP A 30 13.81 -6.47 -1.16
CA ASP A 30 13.16 -6.58 0.15
C ASP A 30 11.82 -7.27 0.03
N ALA A 31 11.03 -6.91 -0.99
CA ALA A 31 9.76 -7.56 -1.29
C ALA A 31 9.95 -9.06 -1.60
N LEU A 32 10.98 -9.42 -2.37
CA LEU A 32 11.32 -10.81 -2.66
C LEU A 32 11.73 -11.59 -1.42
N ARG A 33 12.53 -10.98 -0.51
CA ARG A 33 12.89 -11.61 0.76
C ARG A 33 11.67 -11.94 1.61
N VAL A 34 10.73 -10.99 1.70
CA VAL A 34 9.45 -11.20 2.41
C VAL A 34 8.63 -12.30 1.73
N LEU A 35 8.51 -12.28 0.40
CA LEU A 35 7.78 -13.30 -0.35
C LEU A 35 8.35 -14.70 -0.10
N ASN A 36 9.66 -14.87 -0.27
CA ASN A 36 10.35 -16.15 -0.08
C ASN A 36 10.19 -16.66 1.36
N HIS A 37 10.27 -15.76 2.35
CA HIS A 37 10.03 -16.12 3.74
C HIS A 37 8.60 -16.64 3.97
N LEU A 38 7.60 -15.96 3.41
CA LEU A 38 6.19 -16.31 3.60
C LEU A 38 5.78 -17.56 2.81
N ASP A 39 6.43 -17.84 1.68
CA ASP A 39 6.12 -18.99 0.84
C ASP A 39 6.34 -20.32 1.60
N GLY A 40 7.42 -20.42 2.36
CA GLY A 40 7.70 -21.56 3.26
C GLY A 40 7.01 -21.49 4.62
N ALA A 41 6.33 -20.39 4.96
CA ALA A 41 5.77 -20.17 6.29
C ALA A 41 4.44 -20.90 6.50
N THR A 42 4.21 -21.33 7.73
CA THR A 42 2.92 -21.87 8.21
C THR A 42 1.81 -20.82 8.15
N LEU A 43 0.55 -21.27 8.20
CA LEU A 43 -0.61 -20.36 8.24
C LEU A 43 -0.55 -19.40 9.44
N GLU A 44 -0.08 -19.87 10.60
CA GLU A 44 0.02 -19.05 11.80
C GLU A 44 1.08 -17.95 11.63
N GLU A 45 2.23 -18.28 11.07
CA GLU A 45 3.28 -17.31 10.75
C GLU A 45 2.80 -16.25 9.77
N ARG A 46 2.11 -16.67 8.70
CA ARG A 46 1.50 -15.74 7.74
C ARG A 46 0.49 -14.82 8.43
N ARG A 47 -0.34 -15.34 9.33
CA ARG A 47 -1.30 -14.52 10.12
C ARG A 47 -0.59 -13.51 11.00
N ARG A 48 0.48 -13.91 11.71
CA ARG A 48 1.28 -13.00 12.56
C ARG A 48 1.92 -11.91 11.72
N PHE A 49 2.54 -12.27 10.61
CA PHE A 49 3.13 -11.32 9.67
C PHE A 49 2.09 -10.31 9.18
N THR A 50 0.94 -10.78 8.68
CA THR A 50 -0.11 -9.91 8.15
C THR A 50 -0.66 -8.98 9.22
N LYS A 51 -0.88 -9.45 10.45
CA LYS A 51 -1.33 -8.59 11.56
C LYS A 51 -0.32 -7.48 11.87
N ALA A 52 0.97 -7.81 11.96
CA ALA A 52 2.02 -6.82 12.21
C ALA A 52 2.12 -5.80 11.07
N HIS A 53 2.11 -6.27 9.82
CA HIS A 53 2.15 -5.40 8.65
C HIS A 53 0.92 -4.48 8.56
N LEU A 54 -0.27 -5.03 8.82
CA LEU A 54 -1.53 -4.28 8.80
C LEU A 54 -1.51 -3.13 9.80
N LYS A 55 -0.99 -3.33 11.01
CA LYS A 55 -0.82 -2.27 12.01
C LYS A 55 0.01 -1.10 11.46
N THR A 56 1.16 -1.38 10.83
CA THR A 56 2.00 -0.34 10.22
C THR A 56 1.27 0.41 9.09
N VAL A 57 0.58 -0.33 8.22
CA VAL A 57 -0.18 0.27 7.11
C VAL A 57 -1.31 1.16 7.62
N LEU A 58 -2.07 0.71 8.60
CA LEU A 58 -3.17 1.48 9.18
C LEU A 58 -2.68 2.70 9.97
N GLN A 59 -1.54 2.58 10.65
CA GLN A 59 -0.90 3.73 11.29
C GLN A 59 -0.51 4.79 10.24
N ALA A 60 0.04 4.39 9.09
CA ALA A 60 0.32 5.33 8.00
C ALA A 60 -0.98 5.90 7.39
N ALA A 61 -1.99 5.06 7.18
CA ALA A 61 -3.29 5.45 6.64
C ALA A 61 -4.02 6.46 7.53
N SER A 62 -3.95 6.31 8.86
CA SER A 62 -4.57 7.22 9.83
C SER A 62 -4.07 8.67 9.72
N ARG A 63 -2.84 8.86 9.20
CA ARG A 63 -2.25 10.18 8.96
C ARG A 63 -2.71 10.83 7.65
N THR A 64 -3.49 10.13 6.83
CA THR A 64 -4.09 10.72 5.62
C THR A 64 -5.31 11.57 5.96
N ARG A 65 -5.78 12.40 5.01
CA ARG A 65 -7.02 13.18 5.20
C ARG A 65 -8.22 12.25 5.47
N TYR A 66 -8.33 11.17 4.71
CA TYR A 66 -9.38 10.17 4.90
C TYR A 66 -9.24 9.47 6.25
N GLY A 67 -8.03 9.01 6.60
CA GLY A 67 -7.79 8.36 7.88
C GLY A 67 -8.10 9.23 9.10
N ARG A 68 -7.81 10.53 9.04
CA ARG A 68 -8.21 11.49 10.08
C ARG A 68 -9.73 11.68 10.18
N GLN A 69 -10.46 11.55 9.07
CA GLN A 69 -11.93 11.64 9.08
C GLN A 69 -12.57 10.38 9.67
N VAL A 70 -12.00 9.21 9.38
CA VAL A 70 -12.50 7.93 9.89
C VAL A 70 -12.16 7.75 11.38
N GLY A 71 -10.95 8.10 11.80
CA GLY A 71 -10.53 7.97 13.20
C GLY A 71 -10.32 6.52 13.69
N ALA A 72 -10.24 5.54 12.78
CA ALA A 72 -10.20 4.10 13.10
C ALA A 72 -8.83 3.58 13.59
N GLY A 73 -7.79 4.41 13.59
CA GLY A 73 -6.47 4.03 14.13
C GLY A 73 -5.89 2.78 13.48
N GLU A 74 -5.59 1.77 14.31
CA GLU A 74 -4.94 0.51 13.91
C GLU A 74 -5.90 -0.68 13.74
N ASP A 75 -7.20 -0.51 13.99
CA ASP A 75 -8.19 -1.58 13.89
C ASP A 75 -8.88 -1.58 12.53
N ILE A 76 -8.58 -2.57 11.68
CA ILE A 76 -9.17 -2.70 10.33
C ILE A 76 -10.70 -2.80 10.36
N ALA A 77 -11.29 -3.38 11.40
CA ALA A 77 -12.74 -3.54 11.48
C ALA A 77 -13.47 -2.20 11.65
N ALA A 78 -12.77 -1.19 12.16
CA ALA A 78 -13.29 0.16 12.30
C ALA A 78 -13.16 1.00 11.01
N TRP A 79 -12.43 0.53 9.99
CA TRP A 79 -12.32 1.23 8.70
C TRP A 79 -13.52 0.90 7.81
N PRO A 80 -14.33 1.90 7.38
CA PRO A 80 -15.39 1.66 6.42
C PRO A 80 -14.79 1.34 5.05
N PHE A 81 -15.53 0.55 4.27
CA PHE A 81 -15.17 0.26 2.89
C PHE A 81 -15.03 1.58 2.10
N LEU A 82 -13.85 1.77 1.51
CA LEU A 82 -13.56 2.96 0.72
C LEU A 82 -14.16 2.80 -0.67
N GLU A 83 -15.25 3.50 -0.93
CA GLU A 83 -15.87 3.51 -2.26
C GLU A 83 -14.98 4.20 -3.29
N LYS A 84 -15.03 3.70 -4.53
CA LYS A 84 -14.26 4.24 -5.65
C LYS A 84 -14.60 5.72 -5.95
N SER A 85 -15.83 6.15 -5.67
CA SER A 85 -16.31 7.53 -5.79
C SER A 85 -15.52 8.53 -4.92
N LEU A 86 -14.95 8.05 -3.81
CA LEU A 86 -14.21 8.83 -2.83
C LEU A 86 -12.72 8.97 -3.18
N VAL A 87 -12.20 8.18 -4.14
CA VAL A 87 -10.79 8.19 -4.56
C VAL A 87 -10.66 8.95 -5.88
N ARG A 88 -10.04 10.14 -5.85
CA ARG A 88 -9.99 11.09 -7.00
C ARG A 88 -8.62 11.39 -7.56
#